data_AF-A0A8X6Q3F9-F1
#
_entry.id   AF-A0A8X6Q3F9-F1
#
_cell.length_a   1.000
_cell.length_b   1.000
_cell.length_c   1.000
_cell.angle_alpha   90.00
_cell.angle_beta   90.00
_cell.angle_gamma   90.00
#
_symmetry.space_group_name_H-M   'P 1'
#
loop_
_entity.id
_entity.type
_entity.pdbx_description
1 polymer ?
#
loop_
_entity_poly.entity_id
_entity_poly.type
_entity_poly.pdbx_seq_one_letter_code
_entity_poly.pdbx_strand_id
1 'polypeptide(L)'
;MNGKIVEFQWTPSHMDIDDNERAELLAKNGRKSHMEEIVIPLDSLKRCIQEKIMLNYSMDLSSETGDKSGENIVNDWKEFSHKPRKEAVTNFRLKTRYDCLAEHVRRAGILTNNYMSYLQTDIMNKEHLLVCLGLDPILQLRGDVCLLY
;
A
#
# COMPACT_ATOMS: atom_id res chain seq x y z
N MET A 1 -5.04 -14.96 44.04
CA MET A 1 -5.54 -15.81 42.93
C MET A 1 -4.73 -17.09 42.96
N ASN A 2 -5.35 -18.24 43.28
CA ASN A 2 -4.65 -19.52 43.26
C ASN A 2 -4.56 -20.00 41.81
N GLY A 3 -3.34 -20.06 41.26
CA GLY A 3 -3.11 -20.66 39.96
C GLY A 3 -3.43 -22.16 39.98
N LYS A 4 -3.97 -22.67 38.89
CA LYS A 4 -4.15 -24.12 38.67
C LYS A 4 -3.18 -24.57 37.57
N ILE A 5 -2.62 -25.76 37.73
CA ILE A 5 -1.87 -26.43 36.68
C ILE A 5 -2.88 -27.16 35.80
N VAL A 6 -2.78 -26.98 34.48
CA VAL A 6 -3.64 -27.61 33.48
C VAL A 6 -2.75 -28.37 32.51
N GLU A 7 -3.10 -29.62 32.24
CA GLU A 7 -2.43 -30.49 31.27
C GLU A 7 -3.37 -30.75 30.08
N PHE A 8 -2.81 -30.78 28.88
CA PHE A 8 -3.55 -31.02 27.65
C PHE A 8 -3.27 -32.43 27.14
N GLN A 9 -4.33 -33.19 26.90
CA GLN A 9 -4.25 -34.53 26.36
C GLN A 9 -5.17 -34.66 25.14
N TRP A 10 -4.68 -35.33 24.10
CA TRP A 10 -5.49 -35.68 22.93
C TRP A 10 -6.18 -37.03 23.15
N THR A 11 -7.44 -37.15 22.73
CA THR A 11 -8.22 -38.39 22.82
C THR A 11 -8.95 -38.63 21.49
N PRO A 12 -8.85 -39.83 20.90
CA PRO A 12 -9.59 -40.16 19.69
C PRO A 12 -11.10 -40.26 19.93
N SER A 13 -11.90 -39.91 18.93
CA SER A 13 -13.36 -40.04 18.93
C SER A 13 -13.80 -41.51 18.81
N HIS A 14 -15.01 -41.82 19.31
CA HIS A 14 -15.67 -43.13 19.13
C HIS A 14 -14.90 -44.31 19.73
N MET A 15 -14.35 -44.11 20.93
CA MET A 15 -13.64 -45.11 21.69
C MET A 15 -14.39 -45.51 22.97
N ASP A 16 -15.68 -45.19 23.08
CA ASP A 16 -16.53 -45.44 24.26
C ASP A 16 -15.98 -44.79 25.54
N ILE A 17 -15.37 -43.60 25.39
CA ILE A 17 -14.92 -42.78 26.52
C ILE A 17 -16.04 -41.81 26.88
N ASP A 18 -16.79 -42.14 27.92
CA ASP A 18 -18.02 -41.45 28.33
C ASP A 18 -17.93 -39.91 28.31
N ASP A 19 -16.90 -39.32 28.91
CA ASP A 19 -16.75 -37.87 28.99
C ASP A 19 -16.43 -37.22 27.64
N ASN A 20 -15.64 -37.90 26.79
CA ASN A 20 -15.32 -37.43 25.45
C ASN A 20 -16.56 -37.47 24.55
N GLU A 21 -17.33 -38.55 24.63
CA GLU A 21 -18.57 -38.71 23.85
C GLU A 21 -19.66 -37.77 24.32
N ARG A 22 -19.76 -37.55 25.64
CA ARG A 22 -20.66 -36.55 26.20
C ARG A 22 -20.27 -35.14 25.76
N ALA A 23 -18.98 -34.79 25.75
CA ALA A 23 -18.52 -33.51 25.23
C ALA A 23 -18.87 -33.35 23.74
N GLU A 24 -18.69 -34.39 22.94
CA GLU A 24 -19.06 -34.40 21.53
C GLU A 24 -20.59 -34.25 21.32
N LEU A 25 -21.40 -34.96 22.10
CA LEU A 25 -22.86 -34.86 22.06
C LEU A 25 -23.33 -33.45 22.44
N LEU A 26 -22.75 -32.86 23.48
CA LEU A 26 -23.03 -31.48 23.89
C LEU A 26 -22.67 -30.48 22.80
N ALA A 27 -21.51 -30.64 22.14
CA ALA A 27 -21.12 -29.81 21.00
C ALA A 27 -22.08 -29.98 19.80
N LYS A 28 -22.50 -31.21 19.49
CA LYS A 28 -23.50 -31.50 18.44
C LYS A 28 -24.86 -30.90 18.76
N ASN A 29 -25.30 -30.94 20.02
CA ASN A 29 -26.56 -30.35 20.46
C ASN A 29 -26.50 -28.83 20.47
N GLY A 30 -25.36 -28.24 20.85
CA GLY A 30 -25.12 -26.79 20.74
C GLY A 30 -25.25 -26.27 19.31
N ARG A 31 -24.88 -27.08 18.30
CA ARG A 31 -25.13 -26.75 16.89
C ARG A 31 -26.61 -26.78 16.48
N LYS A 32 -27.45 -27.54 17.20
CA LYS A 32 -28.89 -27.67 16.93
C LYS A 32 -29.74 -26.64 17.68
N SER A 33 -29.18 -26.00 18.70
CA SER A 33 -29.78 -24.83 19.33
C SER A 33 -29.97 -23.78 18.24
N HIS A 34 -31.20 -23.30 18.10
CA HIS A 34 -31.56 -22.22 17.17
C HIS A 34 -30.60 -21.06 17.43
N MET A 35 -29.63 -20.84 16.54
CA MET A 35 -28.96 -19.55 16.50
C MET A 35 -30.09 -18.60 16.13
N GLU A 36 -30.50 -17.74 17.06
CA GLU A 36 -31.24 -16.55 16.67
C GLU A 36 -30.44 -15.95 15.51
N GLU A 37 -31.05 -15.86 14.33
CA GLU A 37 -30.45 -15.12 13.23
C GLU A 37 -30.20 -13.74 13.79
N ILE A 38 -28.94 -13.45 14.13
CA ILE A 38 -28.52 -12.10 14.43
C ILE A 38 -28.66 -11.40 13.09
N VAL A 39 -29.84 -10.83 12.85
CA VAL A 39 -30.11 -9.99 11.70
C VAL A 39 -29.27 -8.76 11.94
N ILE A 40 -28.04 -8.79 11.44
CA ILE A 40 -27.17 -7.62 11.42
C ILE A 40 -27.93 -6.60 10.57
N PRO A 41 -28.34 -5.45 11.14
CA PRO A 41 -29.04 -4.44 10.37
C PRO A 41 -28.21 -4.08 9.15
N LEU A 42 -28.87 -3.89 8.00
CA LEU A 42 -28.19 -3.63 6.72
C LEU A 42 -27.18 -2.46 6.85
N ASP A 43 -27.51 -1.45 7.65
CA ASP A 43 -26.64 -0.30 7.92
C ASP A 43 -25.35 -0.67 8.68
N SER A 44 -25.44 -1.60 9.64
CA SER A 44 -24.27 -2.11 10.36
C SER A 44 -23.37 -2.92 9.43
N LEU A 45 -23.96 -3.77 8.59
CA LEU A 45 -23.20 -4.54 7.60
C LEU A 45 -22.54 -3.63 6.57
N LYS A 46 -23.28 -2.64 6.05
CA LYS A 46 -22.77 -1.64 5.12
C LYS A 46 -21.60 -0.86 5.72
N ARG A 47 -21.71 -0.43 6.98
CA ARG A 47 -20.64 0.25 7.70
C ARG A 47 -19.41 -0.64 7.85
N CYS A 48 -19.57 -1.90 8.28
CA CYS A 48 -18.44 -2.83 8.41
C CYS A 48 -17.73 -3.09 7.07
N ILE A 49 -18.49 -3.20 5.98
CA ILE A 49 -17.92 -3.34 4.62
C ILE A 49 -17.16 -2.07 4.23
N GLN A 50 -17.73 -0.89 4.45
CA GLN A 50 -17.09 0.39 4.15
C GLN A 50 -15.80 0.57 4.96
N GLU A 51 -15.84 0.31 6.27
CA GLU A 51 -14.67 0.36 7.15
C GLU A 51 -13.58 -0.61 6.67
N LYS A 52 -13.95 -1.84 6.29
CA LYS A 52 -12.99 -2.82 5.79
C LYS A 52 -12.36 -2.42 4.45
N ILE A 53 -13.15 -1.87 3.53
CA ILE A 53 -12.65 -1.33 2.26
C ILE A 53 -11.68 -0.18 2.52
N MET A 54 -12.03 0.77 3.39
CA MET A 54 -11.17 1.90 3.72
C MET A 54 -9.88 1.47 4.41
N LEU A 55 -9.95 0.50 5.33
CA LEU A 55 -8.77 -0.07 5.97
C LEU A 55 -7.86 -0.76 4.96
N ASN A 56 -8.40 -1.62 4.10
CA ASN A 56 -7.61 -2.28 3.07
C ASN A 56 -6.99 -1.26 2.11
N TYR A 57 -7.75 -0.26 1.66
CA TYR A 57 -7.24 0.82 0.81
C TYR A 57 -6.13 1.61 1.51
N SER A 58 -6.26 1.91 2.80
CA SER A 58 -5.22 2.59 3.57
C SER A 58 -3.97 1.75 3.76
N MET A 59 -4.13 0.43 3.93
CA MET A 59 -3.02 -0.52 4.05
C MET A 59 -2.31 -0.69 2.71
N ASP A 60 -3.05 -0.81 1.60
CA ASP A 60 -2.52 -0.91 0.25
C ASP A 60 -1.77 0.38 -0.10
N LEU A 61 -2.36 1.55 0.14
CA LEU A 61 -1.67 2.84 0.05
C LEU A 61 -0.38 2.85 0.87
N SER A 62 -0.40 2.42 2.13
CA SER A 62 0.79 2.41 2.99
C SER A 62 1.88 1.44 2.51
N SER A 63 1.49 0.32 1.89
CA SER A 63 2.40 -0.68 1.33
C SER A 63 2.99 -0.27 -0.03
N GLU A 64 2.22 0.46 -0.84
CA GLU A 64 2.67 1.05 -2.11
C GLU A 64 3.46 2.36 -1.90
N THR A 65 3.20 3.08 -0.82
CA THR A 65 3.99 4.22 -0.35
C THR A 65 5.14 3.80 0.56
N GLY A 66 5.67 2.58 0.40
CA GLY A 66 7.00 2.27 0.90
C GLY A 66 7.95 3.38 0.47
N ASP A 67 8.29 4.25 1.42
CA ASP A 67 9.20 5.40 1.33
C ASP A 67 8.65 6.82 0.98
N LYS A 68 7.33 7.11 1.09
CA LYS A 68 6.86 8.52 0.93
C LYS A 68 6.08 9.05 2.13
N SER A 69 6.80 9.42 3.19
CA SER A 69 6.25 10.34 4.19
C SER A 69 6.07 11.72 3.55
N GLY A 70 4.84 12.24 3.56
CA GLY A 70 4.56 13.64 3.23
C GLY A 70 5.31 14.63 4.13
N GLU A 71 5.85 14.16 5.27
CA GLU A 71 6.78 14.89 6.12
C GLU A 71 8.06 15.33 5.40
N ASN A 72 8.48 14.61 4.35
CA ASN A 72 9.68 14.96 3.60
C ASN A 72 9.45 16.13 2.63
N ILE A 73 8.21 16.44 2.25
CA ILE A 73 7.92 17.48 1.25
C ILE A 73 8.34 18.88 1.76
N VAL A 74 8.12 19.16 3.05
CA VAL A 74 8.50 20.45 3.65
C VAL A 74 10.01 20.58 3.72
N ASN A 75 10.72 19.49 4.03
CA ASN A 75 12.18 19.48 4.08
C ASN A 75 12.79 19.55 2.68
N ASP A 76 12.22 18.83 1.72
CA ASP A 76 12.59 18.87 0.30
C ASP A 76 12.40 20.29 -0.28
N TRP A 77 11.33 20.99 0.10
CA TRP A 77 11.15 22.37 -0.32
C TRP A 77 12.18 23.31 0.31
N LYS A 78 12.45 23.15 1.62
CA LYS A 78 13.47 23.95 2.31
C LYS A 78 14.84 23.83 1.64
N GLU A 79 15.21 22.63 1.21
CA GLU A 79 16.47 22.38 0.49
C GLU A 79 16.62 23.25 -0.76
N PHE A 80 15.54 23.48 -1.52
CA PHE A 80 15.61 24.23 -2.78
C PHE A 80 15.15 25.68 -2.68
N SER A 81 14.50 26.07 -1.58
CA SER A 81 13.86 27.39 -1.40
C SER A 81 14.80 28.59 -1.54
N HIS A 82 16.11 28.39 -1.38
CA HIS A 82 17.13 29.43 -1.50
C HIS A 82 17.60 29.68 -2.95
N LYS A 83 17.24 28.80 -3.89
CA LYS A 83 17.62 28.88 -5.30
C LYS A 83 16.66 29.78 -6.09
N PRO A 84 17.05 30.26 -7.29
CA PRO A 84 16.14 30.95 -8.20
C PRO A 84 14.89 30.11 -8.46
N ARG A 85 13.71 30.75 -8.55
CA ARG A 85 12.40 30.07 -8.61
C ARG A 85 12.34 28.93 -9.64
N LYS A 86 12.86 29.14 -10.85
CA LYS A 86 12.87 28.12 -11.92
C LYS A 86 13.62 26.87 -11.44
N GLU A 87 14.81 27.07 -10.90
CA GLU A 87 15.67 25.99 -10.42
C GLU A 87 15.09 25.29 -9.18
N ALA A 88 14.52 26.06 -8.26
CA ALA A 88 13.91 25.52 -7.05
C ALA A 88 12.73 24.61 -7.37
N VAL A 89 11.83 25.06 -8.27
CA VAL A 89 10.63 24.32 -8.65
C VAL A 89 10.98 23.05 -9.42
N THR A 90 11.91 23.11 -10.38
CA THR A 90 12.30 21.93 -11.15
C THR A 90 12.97 20.88 -10.28
N ASN A 91 13.94 21.25 -9.44
CA ASN A 91 14.57 20.29 -8.53
C ASN A 91 13.58 19.68 -7.53
N PHE A 92 12.67 20.49 -7.00
CA PHE A 92 11.63 20.00 -6.11
C PHE A 92 10.71 18.97 -6.79
N ARG A 93 10.24 19.25 -8.02
CA ARG A 93 9.39 18.33 -8.80
C ARG A 93 10.11 17.03 -9.16
N LEU A 94 11.40 17.10 -9.48
CA LEU A 94 12.22 15.92 -9.74
C LEU A 94 12.43 15.08 -8.47
N LYS A 95 12.73 15.72 -7.33
CA LYS A 95 12.97 15.03 -6.06
C LYS A 95 11.73 14.30 -5.56
N THR A 96 10.59 14.98 -5.64
CA THR A 96 9.26 14.42 -5.27
C THR A 96 8.71 13.44 -6.31
N ARG A 97 9.38 13.32 -7.48
CA ARG A 97 9.00 12.51 -8.65
C ARG A 97 7.67 12.92 -9.30
N TYR A 98 7.28 14.19 -9.16
CA TYR A 98 6.08 14.75 -9.78
C TYR A 98 6.26 15.09 -11.27
N ASP A 99 7.50 15.27 -11.73
CA ASP A 99 7.78 15.54 -13.15
C ASP A 99 7.67 14.28 -14.05
N CYS A 100 7.59 13.09 -13.46
CA CYS A 100 7.56 11.81 -14.19
C CYS A 100 6.11 11.38 -14.47
N LEU A 101 5.36 12.22 -15.21
CA LEU A 101 3.92 12.04 -15.44
C LEU A 101 3.58 10.64 -15.98
N ALA A 102 4.36 10.11 -16.94
CA ALA A 102 4.13 8.77 -17.49
C ALA A 102 4.28 7.66 -16.44
N GLU A 103 5.30 7.73 -15.58
CA GLU A 103 5.48 6.78 -14.49
C GLU A 103 4.34 6.88 -13.46
N HIS A 104 3.92 8.10 -13.13
CA HIS A 104 2.84 8.35 -12.19
C HIS A 104 1.50 7.79 -12.70
N VAL A 105 1.17 8.07 -13.96
CA VAL A 105 -0.08 7.60 -14.60
C VAL A 105 -0.10 6.07 -14.76
N ARG A 106 1.05 5.41 -14.94
CA ARG A 106 1.15 3.94 -14.88
C ARG A 106 0.94 3.37 -13.49
N ARG A 107 1.54 3.96 -12.46
CA ARG A 107 1.31 3.54 -11.07
C ARG A 107 -0.18 3.62 -10.71
N ALA A 108 -0.89 4.61 -11.26
CA ALA A 108 -2.33 4.74 -11.14
C ALA A 108 -3.15 3.75 -12.00
N GLY A 109 -2.51 2.88 -12.79
CA GLY A 109 -3.16 1.89 -13.65
C GLY A 109 -3.85 2.45 -14.89
N ILE A 110 -3.60 3.72 -15.23
CA ILE A 110 -4.27 4.42 -16.34
C ILE A 110 -3.53 4.20 -17.66
N LEU A 111 -2.19 4.22 -17.66
CA LEU A 111 -1.38 3.85 -18.82
C LEU A 111 -0.91 2.40 -18.72
N THR A 112 -1.03 1.67 -19.83
CA THR A 112 -0.54 0.29 -19.99
C THR A 112 0.95 0.23 -20.35
N ASN A 113 1.55 1.33 -20.79
CA ASN A 113 2.96 1.41 -21.23
C ASN A 113 3.59 2.77 -20.89
N ASN A 114 4.90 2.82 -20.62
CA ASN A 114 5.61 4.01 -20.11
C ASN A 114 6.64 4.59 -21.08
N TYR A 115 6.76 4.02 -22.27
CA TYR A 115 7.74 4.51 -23.23
C TYR A 115 7.35 5.88 -23.76
N MET A 116 8.34 6.78 -23.80
CA MET A 116 8.29 7.97 -24.64
C MET A 116 7.94 7.57 -26.08
N SER A 117 6.89 8.17 -26.64
CA SER A 117 6.38 7.85 -27.99
C SER A 117 7.40 8.03 -29.11
N TYR A 118 8.46 8.82 -28.88
CA TYR A 118 9.50 9.11 -29.88
C TYR A 118 10.77 8.24 -29.77
N LEU A 119 11.07 7.65 -28.61
CA LEU A 119 12.35 6.97 -28.40
C LEU A 119 12.21 5.50 -27.97
N GLN A 120 11.05 5.04 -27.51
CA GLN A 120 10.77 3.63 -27.20
C GLN A 120 11.79 2.90 -26.30
N THR A 121 12.66 3.62 -25.58
CA THR A 121 13.84 2.99 -24.97
C THR A 121 13.78 2.86 -23.45
N ASP A 122 13.02 3.69 -22.72
CA ASP A 122 12.92 3.55 -21.26
C ASP A 122 11.70 4.27 -20.65
N ILE A 123 11.40 3.94 -19.38
CA ILE A 123 10.41 4.63 -18.56
C ILE A 123 10.86 6.07 -18.34
N MET A 124 10.02 7.06 -18.65
CA MET A 124 10.34 8.47 -18.39
C MET A 124 10.29 8.79 -16.87
N ASN A 125 11.41 8.51 -16.20
CA ASN A 125 11.67 8.82 -14.79
C ASN A 125 12.82 9.84 -14.66
N LYS A 126 13.17 10.20 -13.42
CA LYS A 126 14.24 11.16 -13.12
C LYS A 126 15.57 10.72 -13.73
N GLU A 127 15.85 9.42 -13.68
CA GLU A 127 17.06 8.78 -14.17
C GLU A 127 17.14 8.88 -15.70
N HIS A 128 16.02 8.67 -16.39
CA HIS A 128 15.91 8.83 -17.84
C HIS A 128 16.24 10.26 -18.30
N LEU A 129 15.83 11.29 -17.55
CA LEU A 129 16.16 12.68 -17.90
C LEU A 129 17.67 12.96 -17.90
N LEU A 130 18.46 12.20 -17.14
CA LEU A 130 19.92 12.33 -17.08
C LEU A 130 20.62 11.63 -18.26
N VAL A 131 19.94 10.72 -18.95
CA VAL A 131 20.52 9.91 -20.04
C VAL A 131 19.76 10.02 -21.37
N CYS A 132 18.70 10.83 -21.42
CA CYS A 132 17.87 11.01 -22.60
C CYS A 132 18.68 11.67 -23.71
N LEU A 133 18.84 10.96 -24.83
CA LEU A 133 19.57 11.43 -26.01
C LEU A 133 18.94 12.65 -26.69
N GLY A 134 17.67 12.94 -26.40
CA GLY A 134 16.95 14.10 -26.92
C GLY A 134 17.20 15.40 -26.15
N LEU A 135 17.98 15.35 -25.06
CA LEU A 135 18.30 16.49 -24.20
C LEU A 135 19.78 16.88 -24.33
N ASP A 136 20.13 18.09 -23.90
CA ASP A 136 21.51 18.60 -24.01
C ASP A 136 22.48 17.80 -23.11
N PRO A 137 23.49 17.12 -23.70
CA PRO A 137 24.43 16.28 -22.96
C PRO A 137 25.30 17.05 -21.96
N ILE A 138 25.61 18.31 -22.25
CA ILE A 138 26.45 19.16 -21.39
C ILE A 138 25.66 19.54 -20.14
N LEU A 139 24.39 19.89 -20.30
CA LEU A 139 23.50 20.22 -19.19
C LEU A 139 23.19 18.98 -18.32
N GLN A 140 23.04 17.81 -18.94
CA GLN A 140 22.91 16.53 -18.23
C GLN A 140 24.16 16.21 -17.40
N LEU A 141 25.35 16.37 -17.98
CA LEU A 141 26.63 16.08 -17.30
C LEU A 141 26.87 17.00 -16.10
N ARG A 142 26.41 18.26 -16.18
CA ARG A 142 26.50 19.24 -15.09
C ARG A 142 25.45 19.06 -14.01
N GLY A 143 24.44 18.21 -14.25
CA GLY A 143 23.29 18.09 -13.36
C GLY A 143 22.41 19.34 -13.37
N ASP A 144 22.49 20.17 -14.42
CA ASP A 144 21.70 21.38 -14.61
C ASP A 144 20.29 21.03 -15.12
N VAL A 145 19.59 20.14 -14.40
CA VAL A 145 18.29 19.58 -14.79
C VAL A 145 17.21 20.65 -14.98
N CYS A 146 17.42 21.83 -14.41
CA CYS A 146 16.54 22.99 -14.51
C CYS A 146 16.65 23.75 -15.83
N LEU A 147 17.74 23.50 -16.58
CA LEU A 147 17.97 24.03 -17.91
C LEU A 147 17.64 23.00 -19.01
N LEU A 148 17.36 21.75 -18.63
CA LEU A 148 16.82 20.73 -19.54
C LEU A 148 15.34 20.95 -19.89
N TYR A 149 14.69 21.91 -19.22
CA TYR A 149 13.34 22.42 -19.48
C TYR A 149 13.38 23.87 -19.99
#